data_AF-A0A377MQ40-F1
#
_entry.id   AF-A0A377MQ40-F1
#
_cell.length_a   1.000
_cell.length_b   1.000
_cell.length_c   1.000
_cell.angle_alpha   90.00
_cell.angle_beta   90.00
_cell.angle_gamma   90.00
#
_symmetry.space_group_name_H-M   'P 1'
#
loop_
_entity.id
_entity.type
_entity.pdbx_description
1 polymer ?
#
loop_
_entity_poly.entity_id
_entity_poly.type
_entity_poly.pdbx_seq_one_letter_code
_entity_poly.pdbx_strand_id
1 'polypeptide(L)' 'MAIAQALGLEDGKTYNGLEEFFADMVLKPVRVTVKNEESNGYRNTNVKRWEKDKYNWTSKSPIQKW' A
#
# COMPACT_ATOMS: atom_id res chain seq x y z
N MET A 1 7.63 4.67 -9.22
CA MET A 1 7.10 3.37 -8.75
C MET A 1 5.76 3.61 -8.04
N ALA A 2 4.64 2.99 -8.45
CA ALA A 2 3.29 3.36 -7.96
C ALA A 2 3.08 3.14 -6.44
N ILE A 3 3.68 2.09 -5.89
CA ILE A 3 3.62 1.77 -4.45
C ILE A 3 4.37 2.83 -3.63
N ALA A 4 5.59 3.20 -4.03
CA ALA A 4 6.40 4.20 -3.35
C ALA A 4 5.70 5.56 -3.28
N GLN A 5 5.04 5.98 -4.37
CA GLN A 5 4.26 7.20 -4.41
C GLN A 5 3.05 7.14 -3.47
N ALA A 6 2.34 6.02 -3.44
CA ALA A 6 1.18 5.83 -2.57
C ALA A 6 1.55 5.77 -1.08
N LEU A 7 2.75 5.26 -0.76
CA LEU A 7 3.35 5.28 0.56
C LEU A 7 3.92 6.65 0.95
N GLY A 8 4.06 7.58 0.00
CA GLY A 8 4.73 8.86 0.23
C GLY A 8 6.22 8.72 0.52
N LEU A 9 6.89 7.75 -0.10
CA LEU A 9 8.35 7.66 -0.06
C LEU A 9 8.95 8.84 -0.85
N GLU A 10 10.11 9.30 -0.41
CA GLU A 10 10.83 10.41 -1.05
C GLU A 10 11.26 10.04 -2.46
N ASP A 11 11.07 10.95 -3.41
CA ASP A 11 11.44 10.73 -4.81
C ASP A 11 12.97 10.73 -4.96
N GLY A 12 13.49 9.79 -5.76
CA GLY A 12 14.93 9.61 -5.94
C GLY A 12 15.67 9.02 -4.73
N LYS A 13 14.98 8.65 -3.64
CA LYS A 13 15.61 7.99 -2.49
C LYS A 13 16.24 6.66 -2.90
N THR A 14 17.51 6.50 -2.55
CA THR A 14 18.25 5.24 -2.72
C THR A 14 18.29 4.48 -1.41
N TYR A 15 18.38 3.15 -1.52
CA TYR A 15 18.43 2.24 -0.38
C TYR A 15 19.65 1.31 -0.57
N ASN A 16 20.34 0.99 0.52
CA ASN A 16 21.50 0.09 0.47
C ASN A 16 21.09 -1.38 0.29
N GLY A 17 19.81 -1.69 0.44
CA GLY A 17 19.25 -3.01 0.26
C GLY A 17 17.74 -3.07 0.52
N LEU A 18 17.19 -4.28 0.37
CA LEU A 18 15.76 -4.53 0.57
C LEU A 18 15.31 -4.32 2.02
N GLU A 19 16.15 -4.63 3.00
CA GLU A 19 15.85 -4.39 4.43
C GLU A 19 15.49 -2.92 4.69
N GLU A 20 16.34 -2.00 4.22
CA GLU A 20 16.17 -0.56 4.43
C GLU A 20 14.94 -0.03 3.69
N PHE A 21 14.69 -0.58 2.49
CA PHE A 21 13.50 -0.27 1.72
C PHE A 21 12.21 -0.70 2.45
N PHE A 22 12.16 -1.92 2.98
CA PHE A 22 11.00 -2.41 3.72
C PHE A 22 10.82 -1.72 5.07
N ALA A 23 11.91 -1.37 5.76
CA ALA A 23 11.86 -0.60 6.99
C ALA A 23 11.15 0.75 6.78
N ASP A 24 11.37 1.40 5.65
CA ASP A 24 10.72 2.66 5.30
C ASP A 24 9.23 2.50 4.89
N MET A 25 8.73 1.27 4.73
CA MET A 25 7.31 1.01 4.48
C MET A 25 6.50 0.73 5.76
N VAL A 26 7.19 0.51 6.89
CA VAL A 26 6.55 0.15 8.15
C VAL A 26 5.56 1.23 8.59
N LEU A 27 4.34 0.81 8.98
CA LEU A 27 3.25 1.67 9.44
C LEU A 27 2.78 2.73 8.43
N LYS A 28 3.08 2.58 7.15
CA LYS A 28 2.55 3.43 6.07
C LYS A 28 1.43 2.66 5.33
N PRO A 29 0.18 2.71 5.81
CA PRO A 29 -0.92 2.04 5.13
C PRO A 29 -1.18 2.64 3.75
N VAL A 30 -1.59 1.79 2.81
CA VAL A 30 -1.92 2.17 1.44
C VAL A 30 -3.25 1.57 1.06
N ARG A 31 -4.06 2.32 0.32
CA ARG A 31 -5.29 1.80 -0.27
C ARG A 31 -4.98 1.16 -1.62
N VAL A 32 -5.32 -0.12 -1.75
CA VAL A 32 -5.16 -0.88 -2.98
C VAL A 32 -6.53 -1.17 -3.58
N THR A 33 -6.72 -0.79 -4.84
CA THR A 33 -7.92 -1.17 -5.59
C THR A 33 -7.59 -2.37 -6.45
N VAL A 34 -8.28 -3.49 -6.20
CA VAL A 34 -8.19 -4.70 -7.00
C VAL A 34 -9.45 -4.90 -7.83
N LYS A 35 -9.31 -5.48 -9.01
CA LYS A 35 -10.42 -5.87 -9.86
C LYS A 35 -10.23 -7.29 -10.32
N ASN A 36 -11.27 -8.09 -10.16
CA ASN A 36 -11.35 -9.41 -10.76
C ASN A 36 -11.82 -9.26 -12.20
N GLU A 37 -11.10 -9.85 -13.13
CA GLU A 37 -11.41 -9.83 -14.55
C GLU A 37 -11.34 -11.26 -15.08
N GLU A 38 -12.29 -11.61 -15.93
CA GLU A 38 -12.27 -12.87 -16.65
C GLU A 38 -11.79 -12.65 -18.08
N SER A 39 -10.83 -13.48 -18.50
CA SER A 39 -10.33 -13.51 -19.87
C SER A 39 -9.86 -14.92 -20.20
N ASN A 40 -10.21 -15.41 -21.40
CA ASN A 40 -9.83 -16.74 -21.89
C ASN A 40 -10.18 -17.90 -20.92
N GLY A 41 -11.28 -17.79 -20.18
CA GLY A 41 -11.72 -18.79 -19.20
C GLY A 41 -10.98 -18.74 -17.85
N TYR A 42 -10.06 -17.78 -17.66
CA TYR A 42 -9.35 -17.58 -16.40
C TYR A 42 -9.89 -16.37 -15.65
N ARG A 43 -9.98 -16.50 -14.33
CA ARG A 43 -10.31 -15.40 -13.43
C ARG A 43 -9.02 -14.85 -12.82
N ASN A 44 -8.67 -13.64 -13.20
CA ASN A 44 -7.46 -12.94 -12.74
C ASN A 44 -7.82 -11.84 -11.75
N THR A 45 -7.07 -11.75 -10.64
CA THR A 45 -7.15 -10.62 -9.71
C THR A 45 -6.03 -9.64 -10.03
N ASN A 46 -6.39 -8.47 -10.54
CA ASN A 46 -5.44 -7.44 -10.95
C ASN A 46 -5.49 -6.24 -10.01
N VAL A 47 -4.31 -5.73 -9.62
CA VAL A 47 -4.22 -4.42 -8.96
C VAL A 47 -4.45 -3.34 -10.02
N LYS A 48 -5.42 -2.46 -9.79
CA LYS A 48 -5.76 -1.35 -10.70
C LYS A 48 -5.23 -0.01 -10.22
N ARG A 49 -5.05 0.15 -8.90
CA ARG A 49 -4.57 1.41 -8.35
C ARG A 49 -3.93 1.23 -6.96
N TRP A 50 -2.92 2.05 -6.72
CA TRP A 50 -2.31 2.31 -5.42
C TRP A 50 -2.56 3.77 -5.06
N GLU A 51 -3.11 4.03 -3.88
CA GLU A 51 -3.46 5.38 -3.42
C GLU A 51 -3.09 5.55 -1.95
N LYS A 52 -2.71 6.76 -1.56
CA LYS A 52 -2.52 7.10 -0.14
C LYS A 52 -3.76 6.69 0.66
N ASP A 53 -3.55 6.00 1.78
CA ASP A 53 -4.67 5.64 2.64
C ASP A 53 -5.39 6.90 3.14
N LYS A 54 -6.72 6.83 3.13
CA LYS A 54 -7.62 7.88 3.62
C LYS A 54 -8.22 7.53 4.98
N TYR A 55 -7.89 6.35 5.51
CA TYR A 55 -8.41 5.90 6.79
C TYR A 55 -7.79 6.70 7.93
N ASN A 56 -8.60 7.50 8.62
CA ASN A 56 -8.15 8.23 9.80
C ASN A 56 -8.18 7.31 11.02
N TRP A 57 -7.05 6.63 11.27
CA TRP A 57 -6.83 5.72 12.39
C TRP A 57 -7.13 6.34 13.77
N THR A 58 -7.08 7.67 13.88
CA THR A 58 -7.37 8.39 15.15
C THR A 58 -8.86 8.49 15.50
N SER A 59 -9.76 8.28 14.53
CA SER A 59 -11.21 8.50 14.74
C SER A 59 -11.98 7.24 15.19
N LYS A 60 -11.38 6.05 15.08
CA LYS A 60 -12.04 4.76 15.38
C LYS A 60 -11.08 3.68 15.88
N SER A 61 -10.08 4.03 16.70
CA SER A 61 -9.19 3.01 17.29
C SER A 61 -9.90 2.24 18.41
N PRO A 62 -10.09 0.90 18.30
CA PRO A 62 -10.51 0.05 19.41
C PRO A 62 -9.35 -0.26 20.38
N ILE A 63 -8.14 0.22 20.10
CA ILE A 63 -6.89 -0.21 20.76
C ILE A 63 -6.75 0.34 22.19
N GLN A 64 -7.65 1.23 22.65
CA GLN A 64 -7.68 1.71 24.05
C GLN A 64 -8.57 0.88 25.01
N LYS A 65 -9.00 -0.33 24.64
CA LYS A 65 -9.73 -1.22 25.56
C LYS A 65 -9.14 -2.63 25.57
N TRP A 66 -7.96 -2.78 26.15
CA TRP A 66 -7.50 -4.02 26.78
C TRP A 66 -6.67 -3.65 28.01
#